data_AF-A0A6V7R8F2-F1
#
_entry.id   AF-A0A6V7R8F2-F1
#
_cell.length_a   1.000
_cell.length_b   1.000
_cell.length_c   1.000
_cell.angle_alpha   90.00
_cell.angle_beta   90.00
_cell.angle_gamma   90.00
#
_symmetry.space_group_name_H-M   'P 1'
#
loop_
_entity.id
_entity.type
_entity.pdbx_description
1 polymer ?
#
loop_
_entity_poly.entity_id
_entity_poly.type
_entity_poly.pdbx_seq_one_letter_code
_entity_poly.pdbx_strand_id
1 'polypeptide(L)'
;MRYDVRGAFDISGKIIFPNIEFRLQSADDELWNNIIMRAGLRNYLMQFKNMYAGRDAENIADVIRRHIIPNPFLDKSADFDTVRKGLYCGGCGRFDLENRKYHLVCESCGSKETKETHIIRAISDYKALFLNEKLTKRRFQEFIDYQVSRKTVFLLLNKYCNRHMNGSGSYYTFKYRSFEDAYNQSERLWRYKDYPAE
;
A
#
# COMPACT_ATOMS: atom_id res chain seq x y z
N MET A 1 -1.37 30.70 3.94
CA MET A 1 -1.95 30.33 2.63
C MET A 1 -3.16 31.21 2.37
N ARG A 2 -3.10 32.10 1.38
CA ARG A 2 -4.29 32.82 0.88
C ARG A 2 -4.76 32.08 -0.36
N TYR A 3 -6.00 31.60 -0.32
CA TYR A 3 -6.64 30.99 -1.48
C TYR A 3 -7.27 32.13 -2.29
N ASP A 4 -6.95 32.24 -3.59
CA ASP A 4 -7.68 33.14 -4.48
C ASP A 4 -9.07 32.55 -4.73
N VAL A 5 -10.09 33.18 -4.15
CA VAL A 5 -11.48 32.75 -4.26
C VAL A 5 -12.19 33.69 -5.23
N ARG A 6 -12.85 33.14 -6.25
CA ARG A 6 -13.74 33.91 -7.16
C ARG A 6 -15.14 34.16 -6.55
N GLY A 7 -15.30 33.97 -5.24
CA GLY A 7 -16.56 34.13 -4.51
C GLY A 7 -16.49 35.28 -3.50
N ALA A 8 -17.64 35.84 -3.11
CA ALA A 8 -17.75 36.94 -2.15
C ALA A 8 -17.59 36.46 -0.69
N PHE A 9 -16.55 35.68 -0.39
CA PHE A 9 -16.26 35.21 0.96
C PHE A 9 -14.77 34.89 1.14
N ASP A 10 -14.28 35.09 2.37
CA ASP A 10 -12.91 34.78 2.74
C ASP A 10 -12.75 33.32 3.16
N ILE A 11 -11.72 32.66 2.65
CA ILE A 11 -11.35 31.30 3.06
C ILE A 11 -10.13 31.38 3.99
N SER A 12 -10.29 30.81 5.20
CA SER A 12 -9.17 30.53 6.11
C SER A 12 -9.05 29.03 6.32
N GLY A 13 -7.81 28.53 6.40
CA GLY A 13 -7.52 27.11 6.57
C GLY A 13 -6.46 26.89 7.63
N LYS A 14 -6.53 25.74 8.32
CA LYS A 14 -5.52 25.28 9.27
C LYS A 14 -5.05 23.88 8.86
N ILE A 15 -3.78 23.59 9.07
CA ILE A 15 -3.19 22.26 8.85
C ILE A 15 -3.31 21.46 10.15
N ILE A 16 -3.88 20.25 10.08
CA ILE A 16 -4.09 19.39 11.24
C ILE A 16 -3.08 18.24 11.23
N PHE A 17 -2.36 18.05 12.33
CA PHE A 17 -1.51 16.88 12.57
C PHE A 17 -2.18 15.96 13.58
N PRO A 18 -2.88 14.89 13.12
CA PRO A 18 -3.64 14.02 14.02
C PRO A 18 -2.79 13.00 14.77
N ASN A 19 -1.53 12.79 14.37
CA ASN A 19 -0.64 11.84 15.02
C ASN A 19 -0.17 12.37 16.39
N ILE A 20 -0.33 11.57 17.44
CA ILE A 20 0.02 11.96 18.82
C ILE A 20 1.54 11.98 19.06
N GLU A 21 2.30 11.20 18.28
CA GLU A 21 3.75 11.10 18.42
C GLU A 21 4.50 12.18 17.63
N PHE A 22 3.79 12.90 16.75
CA PHE A 22 4.37 13.95 15.95
C PHE A 22 4.64 15.19 16.79
N ARG A 23 5.88 15.70 16.73
CA ARG A 23 6.32 16.94 17.38
C ARG A 23 6.88 17.86 16.31
N LEU A 24 6.30 19.06 16.21
CA LEU A 24 6.79 20.12 15.35
C LEU A 24 7.55 21.14 16.21
N GLN A 25 8.71 21.59 15.76
CA GLN A 25 9.44 22.70 16.34
C GLN A 25 9.65 23.76 15.26
N SER A 26 9.26 24.99 15.56
CA SER A 26 9.46 26.13 14.67
C SER A 26 9.53 27.41 15.51
N ALA A 27 10.38 28.34 15.09
CA ALA A 27 10.46 29.70 15.64
C ALA A 27 9.52 30.69 14.90
N ASP A 28 8.80 30.21 13.89
CA ASP A 28 7.86 31.01 13.10
C ASP A 28 6.46 31.02 13.75
N ASP A 29 6.06 32.18 14.28
CA ASP A 29 4.77 32.39 14.90
C ASP A 29 3.60 32.39 13.90
N GLU A 30 3.83 32.76 12.63
CA GLU A 30 2.80 32.67 11.59
C GLU A 30 2.47 31.21 11.28
N LEU A 31 3.46 30.33 11.36
CA LEU A 31 3.27 28.90 11.21
C LEU A 31 2.38 28.33 12.32
N TRP A 32 2.63 28.72 13.58
CA TRP A 32 1.84 28.27 14.73
C TRP A 32 0.37 28.68 14.63
N ASN A 33 0.11 29.86 14.08
CA ASN A 33 -1.25 30.30 13.81
C ASN A 33 -1.96 29.39 12.81
N ASN A 34 -1.26 28.78 11.85
CA ASN A 34 -1.88 27.96 10.81
C ASN A 34 -1.91 26.46 11.12
N ILE A 35 -1.42 26.02 12.28
CA ILE A 35 -1.26 24.60 12.62
C ILE A 35 -2.09 24.21 13.84
N ILE A 36 -2.68 23.03 13.79
CA ILE A 36 -3.38 22.41 14.92
C ILE A 36 -2.74 21.05 15.20
N MET A 37 -2.09 20.96 16.35
CA MET A 37 -1.57 19.70 16.87
C MET A 37 -2.69 18.83 17.45
N ARG A 38 -2.42 17.53 17.56
CA ARG A 38 -3.37 16.56 18.14
C ARG A 38 -3.96 17.00 19.49
N ALA A 39 -3.15 17.61 20.35
CA ALA A 39 -3.58 18.13 21.65
C ALA A 39 -4.55 19.32 21.55
N GLY A 40 -4.38 20.21 20.57
CA GLY A 40 -5.22 21.39 20.35
C GLY A 40 -6.49 21.10 19.55
N LEU A 41 -6.57 19.95 18.89
CA LEU A 41 -7.66 19.61 17.97
C LEU A 41 -9.04 19.67 18.62
N ARG A 42 -9.17 19.16 19.86
CA ARG A 42 -10.46 19.19 20.58
C ARG A 42 -10.93 20.64 20.78
N ASN A 43 -10.03 21.50 21.25
CA ASN A 43 -10.36 22.90 21.54
C ASN A 43 -10.70 23.66 20.26
N TYR A 44 -9.94 23.43 19.19
CA TYR A 44 -10.25 24.00 17.88
C TYR A 44 -11.65 23.60 17.39
N LEU A 45 -12.00 22.31 17.42
CA LEU A 45 -13.32 21.85 16.97
C LEU A 45 -14.48 22.40 17.82
N MET A 46 -14.26 22.58 19.13
CA MET A 46 -15.27 23.15 20.02
C MET A 46 -15.60 24.61 19.71
N GLN A 47 -14.69 25.38 19.10
CA GLN A 47 -14.94 26.78 18.71
C GLN A 47 -16.08 26.90 17.68
N PHE A 48 -16.31 25.88 16.86
CA PHE A 48 -17.36 25.88 15.83
C PHE A 48 -18.75 25.51 16.38
N LYS A 49 -18.83 24.92 17.58
CA LYS A 49 -20.09 24.37 18.12
C LYS A 49 -21.19 25.43 18.32
N ASN A 50 -20.81 26.68 18.55
CA ASN A 50 -21.73 27.79 18.80
C ASN A 50 -21.74 28.83 17.66
N MET A 51 -21.11 28.51 16.52
CA MET A 51 -21.16 29.40 15.35
C MET A 51 -22.50 29.23 14.64
N TYR A 52 -23.23 30.33 14.47
CA TYR A 52 -24.42 30.35 13.64
C TYR A 52 -24.00 30.32 12.17
N ALA A 53 -24.22 29.19 11.51
CA ALA A 53 -24.12 29.09 10.07
C ALA A 53 -25.42 29.65 9.47
N GLY A 54 -25.37 30.85 8.89
CA GLY A 54 -26.51 31.43 8.17
C GLY A 54 -26.92 30.58 6.95
N ARG A 55 -28.04 30.93 6.31
CA ARG A 55 -28.57 30.19 5.13
C ARG A 55 -27.53 30.01 4.01
N ASP A 56 -26.65 30.99 3.81
CA ASP A 56 -25.61 30.91 2.79
C ASP A 56 -24.58 29.81 3.09
N ALA A 57 -24.25 29.60 4.37
CA ALA A 57 -23.34 28.52 4.78
C ALA A 57 -23.98 27.14 4.59
N GLU A 58 -25.30 27.02 4.80
CA GLU A 58 -26.05 25.79 4.52
C GLU A 58 -26.08 25.47 3.02
N ASN A 59 -26.34 26.48 2.18
CA ASN A 59 -26.26 26.34 0.73
C ASN A 59 -24.85 25.90 0.26
N ILE A 60 -23.79 26.50 0.80
CA ILE A 60 -22.41 26.12 0.49
C ILE A 60 -22.12 24.68 0.96
N ALA A 61 -22.55 24.31 2.17
CA ALA A 61 -22.37 22.96 2.68
C ALA A 61 -23.07 21.91 1.81
N ASP A 62 -24.27 22.22 1.32
CA ASP A 62 -25.01 21.33 0.41
C ASP A 62 -24.36 21.21 -0.96
N VAL A 63 -23.83 22.30 -1.51
CA VAL A 63 -23.02 22.24 -2.74
C VAL A 63 -21.80 21.37 -2.51
N ILE A 64 -21.05 21.57 -1.42
CA ILE A 64 -19.88 20.74 -1.10
C ILE A 64 -20.31 19.27 -0.98
N ARG A 65 -21.34 18.95 -0.18
CA ARG A 65 -21.84 17.57 0.00
C ARG A 65 -22.17 16.88 -1.32
N ARG A 66 -22.83 17.57 -2.25
CA ARG A 66 -23.16 17.03 -3.58
C ARG A 66 -21.93 16.73 -4.44
N HIS A 67 -20.79 17.36 -4.14
CA HIS A 67 -19.52 17.20 -4.85
C HIS A 67 -18.46 16.46 -4.02
N ILE A 68 -18.79 15.96 -2.82
CA ILE A 68 -17.93 15.02 -2.10
C ILE A 68 -17.92 13.72 -2.91
N ILE A 69 -16.80 13.47 -3.58
CA ILE A 69 -16.54 12.16 -4.17
C ILE A 69 -16.25 11.15 -3.05
N PRO A 70 -16.72 9.89 -3.17
CA PRO A 70 -16.27 8.81 -2.30
C PRO A 70 -14.74 8.78 -2.28
N ASN A 71 -14.13 8.53 -1.12
CA ASN A 71 -12.68 8.47 -0.96
C ASN A 71 -12.05 7.63 -2.11
N PRO A 72 -11.31 8.26 -3.04
CA PRO A 72 -10.85 7.55 -4.22
C PRO A 72 -9.69 6.59 -3.92
N PHE A 73 -9.11 6.64 -2.71
CA PHE A 73 -7.80 6.06 -2.46
C PHE A 73 -7.77 4.65 -1.84
N LEU A 74 -8.84 4.09 -1.28
CA LEU A 74 -8.60 3.00 -0.30
C LEU A 74 -9.58 1.83 -0.18
N ASP A 75 -10.46 1.55 -1.15
CA ASP A 75 -11.33 0.36 -0.99
C ASP A 75 -11.66 -0.43 -2.25
N LYS A 76 -10.86 -0.28 -3.32
CA LYS A 76 -10.99 -1.12 -4.50
C LYS A 76 -9.89 -2.17 -4.49
N SER A 77 -10.19 -3.31 -3.88
CA SER A 77 -9.47 -4.55 -4.20
C SER A 77 -9.53 -4.74 -5.72
N ALA A 78 -8.40 -5.07 -6.35
CA ALA A 78 -8.39 -5.43 -7.75
C ALA A 78 -9.29 -6.66 -7.97
N ASP A 79 -9.93 -6.74 -9.13
CA ASP A 79 -10.65 -7.95 -9.52
C ASP A 79 -9.62 -9.01 -9.95
N PHE A 80 -9.50 -10.06 -9.15
CA PHE A 80 -8.53 -11.13 -9.33
C PHE A 80 -8.55 -11.73 -10.75
N ASP A 81 -9.73 -11.86 -11.35
CA ASP A 81 -9.87 -12.51 -12.65
C ASP A 81 -9.43 -11.61 -13.81
N THR A 82 -9.31 -10.30 -13.57
CA THR A 82 -8.84 -9.32 -14.57
C THR A 82 -7.34 -9.06 -14.53
N VAL A 83 -6.68 -9.38 -13.41
CA VAL A 83 -5.24 -9.11 -13.26
C VAL A 83 -4.44 -10.11 -14.10
N ARG A 84 -3.38 -9.63 -14.75
CA ARG A 84 -2.41 -10.51 -15.42
C ARG A 84 -1.75 -11.41 -14.38
N LYS A 85 -1.99 -12.71 -14.51
CA LYS A 85 -1.38 -13.77 -13.67
C LYS A 85 0.04 -14.06 -14.16
N GLY A 86 0.91 -14.48 -13.24
CA GLY A 86 2.30 -14.82 -13.51
C GLY A 86 3.30 -14.00 -12.71
N LEU A 87 4.55 -14.42 -12.77
CA LEU A 87 5.72 -13.71 -12.25
C LEU A 87 6.28 -12.82 -13.34
N TYR A 88 6.82 -11.69 -12.92
CA TYR A 88 7.46 -10.72 -13.81
C TYR A 88 8.88 -10.41 -13.35
N CYS A 89 9.67 -9.95 -14.32
CA CYS A 89 11.05 -9.49 -14.16
C CYS A 89 11.12 -8.22 -13.33
N GLY A 90 11.91 -8.21 -12.24
CA GLY A 90 12.13 -7.00 -11.43
C GLY A 90 12.79 -5.84 -12.16
N GLY A 91 13.59 -6.12 -13.21
CA GLY A 91 14.26 -5.09 -14.02
C GLY A 91 13.36 -4.42 -15.07
N CYS A 92 12.82 -5.19 -16.03
CA CYS A 92 12.06 -4.65 -17.16
C CYS A 92 10.53 -4.81 -17.07
N GLY A 93 10.00 -5.42 -16.00
CA GLY A 93 8.55 -5.58 -15.81
C GLY A 93 7.87 -6.61 -16.71
N ARG A 94 8.60 -7.26 -17.63
CA ARG A 94 8.03 -8.28 -18.53
C ARG A 94 7.83 -9.63 -17.84
N PHE A 95 6.91 -10.43 -18.36
CA PHE A 95 6.53 -11.74 -17.81
C PHE A 95 7.22 -12.91 -18.54
N ASP A 96 8.02 -12.61 -19.57
CA ASP A 96 8.76 -13.58 -20.36
C ASP A 96 9.96 -14.08 -19.54
N LEU A 97 9.69 -15.10 -18.72
CA LEU A 97 10.62 -15.66 -17.76
C LEU A 97 10.86 -17.16 -18.02
N GLU A 98 12.10 -17.53 -18.26
CA GLU A 98 12.53 -18.92 -18.35
C GLU A 98 12.76 -19.51 -16.95
N ASN A 99 12.00 -20.54 -16.59
CA ASN A 99 12.09 -21.19 -15.28
C ASN A 99 13.22 -22.22 -15.22
N ARG A 100 14.33 -21.86 -14.56
CA ARG A 100 15.47 -22.76 -14.31
C ARG A 100 15.40 -23.34 -12.90
N LYS A 101 16.37 -24.18 -12.52
CA LYS A 101 16.34 -24.92 -11.24
C LYS A 101 16.16 -24.00 -10.02
N TYR A 102 16.95 -22.94 -9.91
CA TYR A 102 16.95 -22.01 -8.76
C TYR A 102 16.56 -20.57 -9.11
N HIS A 103 16.57 -20.23 -10.39
CA HIS A 103 16.37 -18.88 -10.91
C HIS A 103 15.29 -18.84 -11.98
N LEU A 104 14.71 -17.68 -12.19
CA LEU A 104 14.02 -17.33 -13.41
C LEU A 104 14.89 -16.33 -14.17
N VAL A 105 15.03 -16.55 -15.48
CA VAL A 105 15.82 -15.68 -16.36
C VAL A 105 14.85 -14.91 -17.25
N CYS A 106 14.95 -13.59 -17.27
CA CYS A 106 14.15 -12.78 -18.18
C CYS A 106 14.68 -12.91 -19.60
N GLU A 107 13.83 -13.33 -20.52
CA GLU A 107 14.18 -13.49 -21.93
C GLU A 107 14.31 -12.14 -22.65
N SER A 108 13.75 -11.07 -22.08
CA SER A 108 13.78 -9.73 -22.69
C SER A 108 15.00 -8.90 -22.29
N CYS A 109 15.41 -8.90 -21.03
CA CYS A 109 16.57 -8.11 -20.56
C CYS A 109 17.72 -8.96 -20.01
N GLY A 110 17.58 -10.28 -19.94
CA GLY A 110 18.64 -11.18 -19.44
C GLY A 110 18.80 -11.21 -17.93
N SER A 111 18.07 -10.39 -17.16
CA SER A 111 18.16 -10.40 -15.69
C SER A 111 17.81 -11.77 -15.13
N LYS A 112 18.55 -12.23 -14.13
CA LYS A 112 18.38 -13.54 -13.51
C LYS A 112 18.14 -13.39 -12.01
N GLU A 113 16.91 -13.60 -11.58
CA GLU A 113 16.54 -13.50 -10.17
C GLU A 113 16.19 -14.90 -9.62
N THR A 114 16.41 -15.10 -8.33
CA THR A 114 16.08 -16.34 -7.64
C THR A 114 14.57 -16.53 -7.56
N LYS A 115 14.12 -17.78 -7.51
CA LYS A 115 12.70 -18.11 -7.26
C LYS A 115 12.16 -17.45 -6.00
N GLU A 116 13.01 -17.33 -4.98
CA GLU A 116 12.66 -16.67 -3.74
C GLU A 116 12.36 -15.19 -3.95
N THR A 117 13.20 -14.44 -4.68
CA THR A 117 12.99 -13.02 -4.96
C THR A 117 11.67 -12.77 -5.69
N HIS A 118 11.37 -13.54 -6.75
CA HIS A 118 10.10 -13.43 -7.47
C HIS A 118 8.88 -13.72 -6.57
N ILE A 119 8.99 -14.71 -5.68
CA ILE A 119 7.87 -15.08 -4.81
C ILE A 119 7.63 -14.05 -3.71
N ILE A 120 8.69 -13.47 -3.12
CA ILE A 120 8.52 -12.38 -2.14
C ILE A 120 7.81 -11.20 -2.80
N ARG A 121 8.23 -10.83 -4.02
CA ARG A 121 7.61 -9.77 -4.81
C ARG A 121 6.13 -10.04 -5.04
N ALA A 122 5.81 -11.23 -5.58
CA ALA A 122 4.43 -11.63 -5.82
C ALA A 122 3.57 -11.67 -4.54
N ILE A 123 4.12 -12.06 -3.38
CA ILE A 123 3.38 -12.00 -2.10
C ILE A 123 3.07 -10.55 -1.72
N SER A 124 4.06 -9.66 -1.87
CA SER A 124 3.89 -8.22 -1.61
C SER A 124 2.82 -7.61 -2.54
N ASP A 125 2.88 -7.94 -3.83
CA ASP A 125 1.92 -7.46 -4.82
C ASP A 125 0.51 -7.99 -4.56
N TYR A 126 0.37 -9.27 -4.22
CA TYR A 126 -0.92 -9.85 -3.84
C TYR A 126 -1.55 -9.09 -2.67
N LYS A 127 -0.76 -8.79 -1.64
CA LYS A 127 -1.23 -8.03 -0.46
C LYS A 127 -1.70 -6.62 -0.85
N ALA A 128 -0.99 -5.97 -1.78
CA ALA A 128 -1.33 -4.63 -2.24
C ALA A 128 -2.58 -4.62 -3.13
N LEU A 129 -2.71 -5.60 -4.02
CA LEU A 129 -3.83 -5.71 -4.97
C LEU A 129 -5.12 -6.20 -4.30
N PHE A 130 -5.02 -7.10 -3.31
CA PHE A 130 -6.16 -7.79 -2.71
C PHE A 130 -6.23 -7.57 -1.20
N LEU A 131 -6.28 -6.30 -0.77
CA LEU A 131 -6.25 -5.87 0.65
C LEU A 131 -7.22 -6.63 1.56
N ASN A 132 -8.42 -6.93 1.05
CA ASN A 132 -9.50 -7.57 1.83
C ASN A 132 -9.56 -9.09 1.64
N GLU A 133 -8.70 -9.68 0.80
CA GLU A 133 -8.68 -11.12 0.54
C GLU A 133 -7.60 -11.85 1.35
N LYS A 134 -7.96 -13.04 1.83
CA LYS A 134 -7.00 -13.92 2.50
C LYS A 134 -6.10 -14.59 1.46
N LEU A 135 -4.78 -14.42 1.60
CA LEU A 135 -3.80 -15.14 0.82
C LEU A 135 -3.84 -16.64 1.18
N THR A 136 -4.30 -17.48 0.25
CA THR A 136 -4.26 -18.95 0.39
C THR A 136 -3.27 -19.54 -0.60
N LYS A 137 -2.70 -20.72 -0.28
CA LYS A 137 -1.77 -21.40 -1.20
C LYS A 137 -2.39 -21.65 -2.58
N ARG A 138 -3.68 -22.01 -2.63
CA ARG A 138 -4.40 -22.25 -3.89
C ARG A 138 -4.49 -20.97 -4.71
N ARG A 139 -4.98 -19.89 -4.10
CA ARG A 139 -5.17 -18.60 -4.78
C ARG A 139 -3.85 -17.99 -5.22
N PHE A 140 -2.81 -18.13 -4.40
CA PHE A 140 -1.47 -17.67 -4.75
C PHE A 140 -0.84 -18.45 -5.91
N GLN A 141 -1.03 -19.78 -5.97
CA GLN A 141 -0.56 -20.59 -7.10
C GLN A 141 -1.21 -20.16 -8.42
N GLU A 142 -2.50 -19.84 -8.39
CA GLU A 142 -3.20 -19.30 -9.54
C GLU A 142 -2.69 -17.90 -9.91
N PHE A 143 -2.46 -17.03 -8.91
CA PHE A 143 -1.94 -15.68 -9.11
C PHE A 143 -0.59 -15.66 -9.83
N ILE A 144 0.31 -16.59 -9.50
CA ILE A 144 1.63 -16.73 -10.14
C ILE A 144 1.61 -17.63 -11.39
N ASP A 145 0.42 -17.96 -11.90
CA ASP A 145 0.21 -18.82 -13.07
C ASP A 145 0.97 -20.17 -13.00
N TYR A 146 1.01 -20.76 -11.81
CA TYR A 146 1.67 -22.05 -11.54
C TYR A 146 3.15 -22.15 -11.97
N GLN A 147 3.82 -21.01 -12.24
CA GLN A 147 5.21 -20.98 -12.73
C GLN A 147 6.23 -21.53 -11.72
N VAL A 148 5.86 -21.66 -10.45
CA VAL A 148 6.71 -22.24 -9.40
C VAL A 148 5.99 -23.40 -8.72
N SER A 149 6.74 -24.48 -8.48
CA SER A 149 6.20 -25.70 -7.90
C SER A 149 5.45 -25.46 -6.59
N ARG A 150 4.37 -26.21 -6.35
CA ARG A 150 3.59 -26.17 -5.10
C ARG A 150 4.42 -26.37 -3.85
N LYS A 151 5.50 -27.16 -3.94
CA LYS A 151 6.43 -27.42 -2.83
C LYS A 151 7.26 -26.17 -2.53
N THR A 152 7.83 -25.55 -3.54
CA THR A 152 8.61 -24.30 -3.40
C THR A 152 7.75 -23.18 -2.85
N VAL A 153 6.54 -22.98 -3.39
CA VAL A 153 5.60 -21.97 -2.88
C VAL A 153 5.26 -22.23 -1.41
N PHE A 154 4.99 -23.47 -1.02
CA PHE A 154 4.70 -23.79 0.38
C PHE A 154 5.86 -23.45 1.31
N LEU A 155 7.10 -23.80 0.94
CA LEU A 155 8.29 -23.49 1.72
C LEU A 155 8.48 -21.97 1.88
N LEU A 156 8.33 -21.22 0.79
CA LEU A 156 8.51 -19.77 0.79
C LEU A 156 7.38 -19.04 1.52
N LEU A 157 6.14 -19.48 1.39
CA LEU A 157 5.03 -18.94 2.18
C LEU A 157 5.26 -19.14 3.69
N ASN A 158 5.71 -20.32 4.12
CA ASN A 158 6.02 -20.53 5.54
C ASN A 158 7.24 -19.72 6.02
N LYS A 159 8.20 -19.43 5.13
CA LYS A 159 9.36 -18.59 5.45
C LYS A 159 8.95 -17.13 5.62
N TYR A 160 8.19 -16.56 4.67
CA TYR A 160 7.91 -15.12 4.58
C TYR A 160 6.56 -14.68 5.14
N CYS A 161 5.65 -15.61 5.47
CA CYS A 161 4.33 -15.31 5.99
C CYS A 161 4.07 -16.02 7.33
N ASN A 162 3.22 -15.43 8.16
CA ASN A 162 2.62 -16.12 9.29
C ASN A 162 1.46 -16.99 8.76
N ARG A 163 1.48 -18.27 9.11
CA ARG A 163 0.45 -19.24 8.70
C ARG A 163 -0.64 -19.29 9.77
N HIS A 164 -1.87 -19.06 9.35
CA HIS A 164 -3.06 -19.15 10.19
C HIS A 164 -3.89 -20.36 9.77
N MET A 165 -4.36 -21.14 10.75
CA MET A 165 -5.24 -22.28 10.52
C MET A 165 -6.70 -21.81 10.61
N ASN A 166 -7.53 -22.24 9.67
CA ASN A 166 -8.95 -21.92 9.62
C ASN A 166 -9.73 -23.19 9.26
N GLY A 167 -10.03 -24.00 10.28
CA GLY A 167 -10.61 -25.33 10.10
C GLY A 167 -9.72 -26.21 9.22
N SER A 168 -10.26 -26.70 8.11
CA SER A 168 -9.57 -27.54 7.12
C SER A 168 -8.64 -26.76 6.17
N GLY A 169 -8.70 -25.43 6.17
CA GLY A 169 -7.89 -24.56 5.32
C GLY A 169 -6.82 -23.78 6.08
N SER A 170 -5.78 -23.32 5.38
CA SER A 170 -4.82 -22.37 5.92
C SER A 170 -4.75 -21.11 5.05
N TYR A 171 -4.56 -19.97 5.70
CA TYR A 171 -4.25 -18.72 5.03
C TYR A 171 -2.97 -18.11 5.60
N TYR A 172 -2.41 -17.16 4.87
CA TYR A 172 -1.10 -16.60 5.13
C TYR A 172 -1.21 -15.08 5.24
N THR A 173 -0.44 -14.49 6.14
CA THR A 173 -0.28 -13.03 6.23
C THR A 173 1.19 -12.69 6.11
N PHE A 174 1.54 -11.81 5.17
CA PHE A 174 2.93 -11.43 4.93
C PHE A 174 3.55 -10.78 6.18
N LYS A 175 4.74 -11.23 6.59
CA LYS A 175 5.41 -10.76 7.82
C LYS A 175 5.93 -9.33 7.70
N TYR A 176 6.23 -8.89 6.48
CA TYR A 176 6.92 -7.64 6.20
C TYR A 176 5.96 -6.55 5.71
N ARG A 177 6.38 -5.28 5.80
CA ARG A 177 5.57 -4.16 5.33
C ARG A 177 5.63 -4.06 3.80
N SER A 178 6.81 -4.20 3.19
CA SER A 178 7.03 -4.18 1.74
C SER A 178 7.92 -5.32 1.25
N PHE A 179 8.11 -5.40 -0.07
CA PHE A 179 9.08 -6.28 -0.73
C PHE A 179 10.50 -5.99 -0.25
N GLU A 180 10.91 -4.72 -0.18
CA GLU A 180 12.26 -4.29 0.21
C GLU A 180 12.60 -4.74 1.63
N ASP A 181 11.65 -4.62 2.56
CA ASP A 181 11.84 -5.08 3.94
C ASP A 181 12.12 -6.59 3.99
N ALA A 182 11.33 -7.38 3.27
CA ALA A 182 11.50 -8.83 3.20
C ALA A 182 12.80 -9.22 2.49
N TYR A 183 13.17 -8.49 1.44
CA TYR A 183 14.37 -8.71 0.66
C TYR A 183 15.64 -8.45 1.49
N ASN A 184 15.64 -7.39 2.30
CA ASN A 184 16.78 -6.96 3.10
C ASN A 184 16.91 -7.67 4.47
N GLN A 185 15.79 -8.00 5.13
CA GLN A 185 15.81 -8.56 6.49
C GLN A 185 15.81 -10.09 6.55
N SER A 186 15.50 -10.78 5.44
CA SER A 186 15.60 -12.23 5.47
C SER A 186 17.06 -12.64 5.56
N GLU A 187 17.41 -13.48 6.55
CA GLU A 187 18.68 -14.19 6.62
C GLU A 187 18.80 -15.11 5.41
N ARG A 188 19.07 -14.54 4.24
CA ARG A 188 19.32 -15.28 3.00
C ARG A 188 20.73 -15.80 3.13
N LEU A 189 20.88 -17.05 3.55
CA LEU A 189 22.12 -17.80 3.36
C LEU A 189 22.34 -17.87 1.83
N TRP A 190 23.09 -16.91 1.28
CA TRP A 190 23.27 -16.69 -0.16
C TRP A 190 24.05 -17.82 -0.84
N ARG A 191 23.45 -19.01 -0.94
CA ARG A 191 23.96 -20.04 -1.85
C ARG A 191 23.78 -19.62 -3.31
N TYR A 192 22.76 -18.81 -3.59
CA TYR A 192 22.44 -18.29 -4.92
C TYR A 192 22.08 -16.81 -4.83
N LYS A 193 22.57 -16.00 -5.77
CA LYS A 193 22.36 -14.54 -5.83
C LYS A 193 21.50 -14.16 -7.04
N ASP A 194 20.93 -12.96 -6.97
CA ASP A 194 20.25 -12.32 -8.10
C ASP A 194 21.29 -11.56 -8.94
N TYR A 195 21.09 -11.54 -10.26
CA TYR A 195 21.93 -10.88 -11.25
C TYR A 195 21.02 -9.95 -12.06
N PRO A 196 20.87 -8.68 -11.64
CA PRO A 196 20.11 -7.71 -12.43
C PRO A 196 20.77 -7.51 -13.80
N ALA A 197 19.98 -7.13 -14.79
CA ALA A 197 20.52 -6.71 -16.09
C ALA A 197 21.31 -5.40 -15.89
N GLU A 198 22.41 -5.25 -16.63
CA GLU A 198 23.21 -4.02 -16.71
C GLU A 198 22.45 -2.89 -17.43
#